data_AF-A0A553QUD8-F1
#
_entry.id   AF-A0A553QUD8-F1
#
_cell.length_a   1.000
_cell.length_b   1.000
_cell.length_c   1.000
_cell.angle_alpha   90.00
_cell.angle_beta   90.00
_cell.angle_gamma   90.00
#
_symmetry.space_group_name_H-M   'P 1'
#
loop_
_entity.id
_entity.type
_entity.pdbx_description
1 polymer ?
#
loop_
_entity_poly.entity_id
_entity_poly.type
_entity_poly.pdbx_seq_one_letter_code
_entity_poly.pdbx_strand_id
1 'polypeptide(L)'
;MNWNHKYEARFSTSEGKFVCVHSFKSYHQLVTANLQLPEESSNVTVFEFLMSGKTWMAFLFEKKGKSIFPVVTNGDKVEFKELPSIEVTSSIFNQSFMFEWGEGRNSGYRSLKSVAKPGKFLGVVPDEDKVTIRTQDIPDFKIVTTSTEKRLQITKELQCCSGTLQSNMFVIKKTFISVLLPKRASKKRKIRRSVRS
;
A
#
# COMPACT_ATOMS: atom_id res chain seq x y z
N MET A 1 -18.94 2.38 -12.27
CA MET A 1 -18.06 1.21 -12.48
C MET A 1 -17.99 0.45 -11.18
N ASN A 2 -18.08 -0.88 -11.17
CA ASN A 2 -17.94 -1.65 -9.92
C ASN A 2 -16.50 -2.13 -9.79
N TRP A 3 -15.91 -2.02 -8.59
CA TRP A 3 -14.60 -2.62 -8.33
C TRP A 3 -14.77 -4.13 -8.19
N ASN A 4 -13.79 -4.87 -8.68
CA ASN A 4 -13.70 -6.33 -8.57
C ASN A 4 -13.07 -6.71 -7.23
N HIS A 5 -12.12 -5.90 -6.75
CA HIS A 5 -11.40 -6.18 -5.51
C HIS A 5 -11.14 -4.90 -4.73
N LYS A 6 -11.15 -5.01 -3.40
CA LYS A 6 -10.77 -3.97 -2.45
C LYS A 6 -9.82 -4.57 -1.43
N TYR A 7 -8.68 -3.94 -1.20
CA TYR A 7 -7.69 -4.41 -0.23
C TYR A 7 -6.80 -3.29 0.28
N GLU A 8 -6.22 -3.51 1.45
CA GLU A 8 -5.17 -2.66 1.99
C GLU A 8 -3.79 -3.08 1.46
N ALA A 9 -2.98 -2.08 1.14
CA ALA A 9 -1.65 -2.25 0.61
C ALA A 9 -0.68 -1.21 1.16
N ARG A 10 0.61 -1.50 1.03
CA ARG A 10 1.69 -0.52 1.13
C ARG A 10 2.04 -0.04 -0.26
N PHE A 11 2.17 1.27 -0.38
CA PHE A 11 2.55 1.96 -1.61
C PHE A 11 3.92 2.58 -1.40
N SER A 12 4.93 2.10 -2.12
CA SER A 12 6.32 2.55 -1.98
C SER A 12 6.98 2.85 -3.33
N THR A 13 8.12 3.54 -3.25
CA THR A 13 9.01 3.87 -4.37
C THR A 13 10.21 2.92 -4.42
N SER A 14 11.00 2.98 -5.48
CA SER A 14 12.23 2.19 -5.64
C SER A 14 13.33 2.61 -4.66
N GLU A 15 13.28 3.84 -4.16
CA GLU A 15 14.15 4.36 -3.10
C GLU A 15 13.77 3.86 -1.69
N GLY A 16 12.70 3.06 -1.57
CA GLY A 16 12.22 2.55 -0.28
C GLY A 16 11.39 3.56 0.53
N LYS A 17 11.09 4.74 -0.03
CA LYS A 17 10.16 5.71 0.57
C LYS A 17 8.71 5.28 0.35
N PHE A 18 7.84 5.56 1.32
CA PHE A 18 6.40 5.31 1.19
C PHE A 18 5.68 6.50 0.58
N VAL A 19 4.68 6.23 -0.25
CA VAL A 19 3.78 7.24 -0.81
C VAL A 19 2.64 7.48 0.18
N CYS A 20 2.43 8.72 0.59
CA CYS A 20 1.36 9.10 1.49
C CYS A 20 0.76 10.47 1.13
N VAL A 21 -0.36 10.82 1.76
CA VAL A 21 -0.97 12.15 1.62
C VAL A 21 -0.51 13.05 2.75
N HIS A 22 0.16 14.15 2.39
CA HIS A 22 0.36 15.28 3.27
C HIS A 22 -0.83 16.25 3.16
N SER A 23 -1.35 16.70 4.30
CA SER A 23 -2.51 17.60 4.36
C SER A 23 -2.09 18.95 4.91
N PHE A 24 -2.21 19.98 4.10
CA PHE A 24 -2.04 21.37 4.49
C PHE A 24 -3.39 21.97 4.91
N LYS A 25 -3.39 23.23 5.36
CA LYS A 25 -4.63 23.91 5.78
C LYS A 25 -5.67 24.00 4.64
N SER A 26 -5.23 24.15 3.39
CA SER A 26 -6.10 24.45 2.25
C SER A 26 -6.00 23.44 1.09
N TYR A 27 -5.10 22.47 1.15
CA TYR A 27 -4.92 21.48 0.08
C TYR A 27 -4.21 20.22 0.55
N HIS A 28 -4.29 19.18 -0.27
CA HIS A 28 -3.58 17.92 -0.11
C HIS A 28 -2.47 17.77 -1.15
N GLN A 29 -1.44 16.99 -0.83
CA GLN A 29 -0.35 16.66 -1.74
C GLN A 29 0.09 15.22 -1.50
N LEU A 30 0.25 14.45 -2.57
CA LEU A 30 0.94 13.17 -2.47
C LEU A 30 2.43 13.44 -2.30
N VAL A 31 3.02 12.81 -1.30
CA VAL A 31 4.43 12.96 -0.95
C VAL A 31 5.08 11.59 -0.78
N THR A 32 6.40 11.55 -0.84
CA THR A 32 7.20 10.38 -0.46
C THR A 32 7.85 10.65 0.89
N ALA A 33 7.87 9.66 1.78
CA ALA A 33 8.44 9.84 3.12
C ALA A 33 9.21 8.62 3.60
N ASN A 34 10.32 8.89 4.31
CA ASN A 34 11.04 7.91 5.11
C ASN A 34 10.30 7.71 6.45
N LEU A 35 9.33 6.80 6.46
CA LEU A 35 8.57 6.50 7.68
C LEU A 35 9.35 5.50 8.54
N GLN A 36 9.85 5.94 9.70
CA GLN A 36 10.66 5.12 10.62
C GLN A 36 9.83 4.07 11.39
N LEU A 37 8.50 4.16 11.38
CA LEU A 37 7.59 3.19 11.98
C LEU A 37 6.37 3.03 11.05
N PRO A 38 5.72 1.85 11.01
CA PRO A 38 4.53 1.63 10.22
C PRO A 38 3.35 2.30 10.93
N GLU A 39 3.32 3.63 10.92
CA GLU A 39 2.09 4.33 11.20
C GLU A 39 1.06 3.92 10.14
N GLU A 40 -0.19 3.80 10.57
CA GLU A 40 -1.39 3.62 9.74
C GLU A 40 -1.45 4.61 8.56
N SER A 41 -0.67 5.70 8.62
CA SER A 41 -0.49 6.72 7.59
C SER A 41 0.15 6.24 6.27
N SER A 42 0.73 5.03 6.24
CA SER A 42 1.33 4.44 5.02
C SER A 42 0.45 3.43 4.30
N ASN A 43 -0.66 3.00 4.93
CA ASN A 43 -1.58 2.08 4.29
C ASN A 43 -2.46 2.84 3.30
N VAL A 44 -2.59 2.28 2.10
CA VAL A 44 -3.50 2.75 1.07
C VAL A 44 -4.55 1.67 0.86
N THR A 45 -5.81 2.07 0.74
CA THR A 45 -6.85 1.18 0.22
C THR A 45 -6.82 1.24 -1.30
N VAL A 46 -6.64 0.09 -1.95
CA VAL A 46 -6.65 -0.06 -3.39
C VAL A 46 -8.00 -0.64 -3.81
N PHE A 47 -8.62 0.01 -4.79
CA PHE A 47 -9.80 -0.50 -5.49
C PHE A 47 -9.38 -0.93 -6.89
N GLU A 48 -9.53 -2.21 -7.21
CA GLU A 48 -9.21 -2.75 -8.53
C GLU A 48 -10.46 -2.91 -9.39
N PHE A 49 -10.35 -2.54 -10.66
CA PHE A 49 -11.39 -2.62 -11.67
C PHE A 49 -10.84 -3.38 -12.87
N LEU A 50 -11.52 -4.44 -13.30
CA LEU A 50 -11.21 -5.19 -14.51
C LEU A 50 -12.05 -4.62 -15.65
N MET A 51 -11.40 -3.89 -16.56
CA MET A 51 -12.04 -3.22 -17.69
C MET A 51 -11.31 -3.62 -18.97
N SER A 52 -12.02 -4.26 -19.91
CA SER A 52 -11.49 -4.60 -21.23
C SER A 52 -10.15 -5.36 -21.20
N GLY A 53 -10.02 -6.33 -20.28
CA GLY A 53 -8.81 -7.15 -20.13
C GLY A 53 -7.64 -6.44 -19.42
N LYS A 54 -7.85 -5.22 -18.91
CA LYS A 54 -6.86 -4.45 -18.14
C LYS A 54 -7.31 -4.28 -16.70
N THR A 55 -6.34 -4.19 -15.80
CA THR A 55 -6.57 -3.85 -14.40
C THR A 55 -6.31 -2.37 -14.17
N TRP A 56 -7.35 -1.64 -13.76
CA TRP A 56 -7.26 -0.26 -13.32
C TRP A 56 -7.38 -0.20 -11.80
N MET A 57 -6.70 0.76 -11.19
CA MET A 57 -6.64 0.94 -9.75
C MET A 57 -7.00 2.36 -9.37
N ALA A 58 -7.76 2.51 -8.29
CA ALA A 58 -7.92 3.77 -7.58
C ALA A 58 -7.35 3.65 -6.17
N PHE A 59 -6.82 4.76 -5.66
CA PHE A 59 -6.16 4.82 -4.36
C PHE A 59 -6.96 5.67 -3.39
N LEU A 60 -7.09 5.20 -2.15
CA LEU A 60 -7.73 5.92 -1.06
C LEU A 60 -6.77 5.99 0.12
N PHE A 61 -6.54 7.21 0.59
CA PHE A 61 -5.78 7.50 1.79
C PHE A 61 -6.73 8.01 2.87
N GLU A 62 -6.69 7.40 4.05
CA GLU A 62 -7.50 7.85 5.18
C GLU A 62 -6.72 8.88 6.00
N LYS A 63 -7.35 10.03 6.25
CA LYS A 63 -6.78 11.08 7.11
C LYS A 63 -7.85 11.75 7.94
N LYS A 64 -7.72 11.69 9.27
CA LYS A 64 -8.63 12.35 10.22
C LYS A 64 -10.12 12.06 9.94
N GLY A 65 -10.46 10.80 9.63
CA GLY A 65 -11.83 10.37 9.33
C GLY A 65 -12.37 10.79 7.96
N LYS A 66 -11.50 11.28 7.07
CA LYS A 66 -11.82 11.57 5.67
C LYS A 66 -11.12 10.57 4.75
N SER A 67 -11.80 10.21 3.67
CA SER A 67 -11.25 9.49 2.53
C SER A 67 -10.74 10.48 1.50
N ILE A 68 -9.45 10.43 1.20
CA ILE A 68 -8.79 11.32 0.24
C ILE A 68 -8.38 10.50 -0.98
N PHE A 69 -8.87 10.92 -2.15
CA PHE A 69 -8.57 10.29 -3.43
C PHE A 69 -7.72 11.21 -4.30
N PRO A 70 -6.53 10.80 -4.74
CA PRO A 70 -5.85 11.48 -5.82
C PRO A 70 -6.63 11.27 -7.13
N VAL A 71 -6.87 12.35 -7.85
CA VAL A 71 -7.54 12.34 -9.16
C VAL A 71 -6.73 13.11 -10.17
N VAL A 72 -6.70 12.64 -11.42
CA VAL A 72 -6.07 13.32 -12.54
C VAL A 72 -7.17 13.99 -13.37
N THR A 73 -7.18 15.32 -13.35
CA THR A 73 -8.15 16.13 -14.11
C THR A 73 -7.56 16.56 -15.45
N ASN A 74 -8.29 17.40 -16.18
CA ASN A 74 -7.86 17.85 -17.50
C ASN A 74 -6.58 18.69 -17.49
N GLY A 75 -6.20 19.27 -16.35
CA GLY A 75 -5.07 20.21 -16.19
C GLY A 75 -3.70 19.57 -15.96
N ASP A 76 -3.49 18.30 -16.31
CA ASP A 76 -2.22 17.57 -16.11
C ASP A 76 -1.67 17.62 -14.68
N LYS A 77 -2.56 17.68 -13.69
CA LYS A 77 -2.21 17.77 -12.26
C LYS A 77 -2.92 16.67 -11.47
N VAL A 78 -2.30 16.26 -10.37
CA VAL A 78 -2.99 15.49 -9.33
C VAL A 78 -3.77 16.48 -8.47
N GLU A 79 -5.09 16.37 -8.53
CA GLU A 79 -6.02 17.01 -7.61
C GLU A 79 -6.51 16.00 -6.59
N PHE A 80 -7.30 16.45 -5.62
CA PHE A 80 -7.79 15.61 -4.54
C PHE A 80 -9.28 15.75 -4.37
N LYS A 81 -9.97 14.60 -4.32
CA LYS A 81 -11.36 14.53 -3.90
C LYS A 81 -11.42 14.02 -2.47
N GLU A 82 -12.02 14.82 -1.60
CA GLU A 82 -12.31 14.45 -0.22
C GLU A 82 -13.74 13.94 -0.12
N LEU A 83 -13.94 12.84 0.60
CA LEU A 83 -15.25 12.32 0.98
C LEU A 83 -15.26 11.89 2.45
N PRO A 84 -16.40 11.97 3.13
CA PRO A 84 -16.59 11.27 4.39
C PRO A 84 -16.35 9.76 4.20
N SER A 85 -15.69 9.09 5.16
CA SER A 85 -15.35 7.67 5.03
C SER A 85 -16.55 6.74 4.80
N ILE A 86 -17.73 7.12 5.28
CA ILE A 86 -18.98 6.36 5.13
C ILE A 86 -19.60 6.43 3.72
N GLU A 87 -19.13 7.32 2.85
CA GLU A 87 -19.77 7.60 1.55
C GLU A 87 -19.08 6.91 0.36
N VAL A 88 -18.06 6.08 0.61
CA VAL A 88 -17.29 5.44 -0.47
C VAL A 88 -18.09 4.29 -1.11
N THR A 89 -18.72 4.58 -2.23
CA THR A 89 -19.52 3.63 -3.03
C THR A 89 -19.00 3.54 -4.46
N SER A 90 -19.39 2.50 -5.23
CA SER A 90 -18.84 2.27 -6.58
C SER A 90 -19.22 3.35 -7.60
N SER A 91 -20.29 4.09 -7.33
CA SER A 91 -20.80 5.16 -8.19
C SER A 91 -19.88 6.38 -8.25
N ILE A 92 -19.02 6.60 -7.25
CA ILE A 92 -18.16 7.80 -7.22
C ILE A 92 -17.01 7.72 -8.25
N PHE A 93 -16.64 6.50 -8.65
CA PHE A 93 -15.46 6.26 -9.45
C PHE A 93 -15.74 6.49 -10.94
N ASN A 94 -14.89 7.31 -11.54
CA ASN A 94 -14.75 7.48 -12.97
C ASN A 94 -13.25 7.43 -13.33
N GLN A 95 -12.92 7.60 -14.61
CA GLN A 95 -11.54 7.47 -15.10
C GLN A 95 -10.54 8.42 -14.44
N SER A 96 -10.96 9.56 -13.87
CA SER A 96 -10.06 10.51 -13.21
C SER A 96 -9.38 9.92 -11.96
N PHE A 97 -9.97 8.91 -11.34
CA PHE A 97 -9.42 8.24 -10.15
C PHE A 97 -8.39 7.16 -10.51
N MET A 98 -8.31 6.81 -11.79
CA MET A 98 -7.82 5.51 -12.20
C MET A 98 -6.41 5.59 -12.77
N PHE A 99 -5.62 4.62 -12.35
CA PHE A 99 -4.28 4.35 -12.85
C PHE A 99 -4.20 2.90 -13.34
N GLU A 100 -3.53 2.70 -14.45
CA GLU A 100 -3.18 1.40 -15.00
C GLU A 100 -1.70 1.12 -14.70
N TRP A 101 -1.35 -0.14 -14.47
CA TRP A 101 0.07 -0.52 -14.47
C TRP A 101 0.67 -0.27 -15.85
N GLY A 102 1.73 0.52 -15.92
CA GLY A 102 2.59 0.59 -17.11
C GLY A 102 3.65 -0.49 -17.09
N GLU A 103 4.65 -0.35 -17.97
CA GLU A 103 5.71 -1.35 -18.11
C GLU A 103 6.61 -1.36 -16.87
N GLY A 104 6.93 -2.55 -16.39
CA GLY A 104 7.90 -2.75 -15.30
C GLY A 104 9.12 -3.49 -15.84
N ARG A 105 10.32 -2.97 -15.57
CA ARG A 105 11.57 -3.65 -15.94
C ARG A 105 11.89 -4.74 -14.91
N ASN A 106 11.35 -5.96 -15.02
CA ASN A 106 11.73 -7.18 -14.25
C ASN A 106 12.04 -7.04 -12.74
N SER A 107 11.69 -5.93 -12.07
CA SER A 107 12.23 -5.50 -10.78
C SER A 107 11.16 -5.41 -9.70
N GLY A 108 9.92 -5.80 -10.02
CA GLY A 108 8.77 -5.67 -9.13
C GLY A 108 8.29 -4.23 -8.92
N TYR A 109 8.96 -3.24 -9.53
CA TYR A 109 8.50 -1.86 -9.64
C TYR A 109 7.91 -1.61 -11.04
N ARG A 110 6.90 -0.75 -11.10
CA ARG A 110 6.12 -0.46 -12.30
C ARG A 110 5.72 1.01 -12.31
N SER A 111 5.47 1.54 -13.50
CA SER A 111 4.89 2.87 -13.63
C SER A 111 3.37 2.82 -13.44
N LEU A 112 2.78 3.96 -13.09
CA LEU A 112 1.35 4.13 -12.90
C LEU A 112 0.82 5.13 -13.93
N LYS A 113 0.24 4.61 -15.01
CA LYS A 113 -0.29 5.39 -16.12
C LYS A 113 -1.66 5.93 -15.78
N SER A 114 -1.91 7.21 -16.00
CA SER A 114 -3.25 7.79 -15.83
C SER A 114 -4.20 7.26 -16.90
N VAL A 115 -5.39 6.79 -16.50
CA VAL A 115 -6.45 6.38 -17.43
C VAL A 115 -7.13 7.61 -18.05
N ALA A 116 -7.39 8.65 -17.25
CA ALA A 116 -7.98 9.90 -17.73
C ALA A 116 -7.06 10.71 -18.67
N LYS A 117 -5.74 10.52 -18.57
CA LYS A 117 -4.74 11.21 -19.39
C LYS A 117 -3.75 10.23 -20.02
N PRO A 118 -4.04 9.71 -21.22
CA PRO A 118 -3.11 8.85 -21.95
C PRO A 118 -1.75 9.53 -22.16
N GLY A 119 -0.67 8.77 -21.95
CA GLY A 119 0.71 9.27 -22.06
C GLY A 119 1.20 10.05 -20.83
N LYS A 120 0.39 10.10 -19.76
CA LYS A 120 0.77 10.67 -18.47
C LYS A 120 0.90 9.60 -17.41
N PHE A 121 1.86 9.79 -16.51
CA PHE A 121 2.22 8.85 -15.47
C PHE A 121 2.32 9.56 -14.13
N LEU A 122 1.97 8.88 -13.06
CA LEU A 122 2.37 9.30 -11.72
C LEU A 122 3.90 9.22 -11.63
N GLY A 123 4.53 10.14 -10.91
CA GLY A 123 5.97 10.09 -10.67
C GLY A 123 6.41 11.02 -9.55
N VAL A 124 7.53 10.67 -8.93
CA VAL A 124 8.19 11.48 -7.89
C VAL A 124 9.00 12.59 -8.57
N VAL A 125 8.97 13.78 -8.01
CA VAL A 125 9.78 14.91 -8.47
C VAL A 125 11.21 14.74 -7.94
N PRO A 126 12.27 14.77 -8.77
CA PRO A 126 13.64 14.70 -8.28
C PRO A 126 13.89 15.80 -7.27
N ASP A 127 14.57 15.46 -6.19
CA ASP A 127 14.95 16.37 -5.10
C ASP A 127 13.78 17.00 -4.33
N GLU A 128 12.54 16.69 -4.69
CA GLU A 128 11.33 17.05 -3.96
C GLU A 128 10.65 15.76 -3.50
N ASP A 129 10.30 15.65 -2.22
CA ASP A 129 9.51 14.52 -1.70
C ASP A 129 8.03 14.59 -2.17
N LYS A 130 7.78 14.99 -3.42
CA LYS A 130 6.49 15.31 -4.01
C LYS A 130 6.17 14.36 -5.15
N VAL A 131 4.93 13.86 -5.18
CA VAL A 131 4.42 13.03 -6.28
C VAL A 131 3.48 13.86 -7.17
N THR A 132 3.64 13.75 -8.49
CA THR A 132 2.87 14.52 -9.48
C THR A 132 2.61 13.71 -10.76
N ILE A 133 1.93 14.33 -11.73
CA ILE A 133 1.76 13.78 -13.07
C ILE A 133 2.88 14.25 -13.99
N ARG A 134 3.43 13.32 -14.76
CA ARG A 134 4.59 13.47 -15.64
C ARG A 134 4.35 12.82 -16.98
N THR A 135 5.19 13.11 -17.97
CA THR A 135 5.16 12.47 -19.29
C THR A 135 6.12 11.29 -19.40
N GLN A 136 7.09 11.19 -18.48
CA GLN A 136 8.06 10.11 -18.46
C GLN A 136 7.46 8.83 -17.85
N ASP A 137 7.63 7.72 -18.55
CA ASP A 137 7.31 6.38 -18.05
C ASP A 137 8.46 5.87 -17.17
N ILE A 138 8.35 6.09 -15.87
CA ILE A 138 9.38 5.69 -14.89
C ILE A 138 8.79 4.60 -13.98
N PRO A 139 9.34 3.38 -13.98
CA PRO A 139 8.87 2.30 -13.13
C PRO A 139 9.41 2.42 -11.71
N ASP A 140 8.87 3.37 -10.95
CA ASP A 140 9.33 3.67 -9.60
C ASP A 140 8.43 3.06 -8.51
N PHE A 141 7.20 2.69 -8.84
CA PHE A 141 6.20 2.36 -7.84
C PHE A 141 6.03 0.87 -7.60
N LYS A 142 5.75 0.52 -6.34
CA LYS A 142 5.40 -0.83 -5.92
C LYS A 142 4.23 -0.78 -4.95
N ILE A 143 3.25 -1.64 -5.20
CA ILE A 143 2.07 -1.82 -4.35
C ILE A 143 2.09 -3.25 -3.85
N VAL A 144 2.10 -3.43 -2.53
CA VAL A 144 2.15 -4.75 -1.89
C VAL A 144 1.03 -4.88 -0.88
N THR A 145 0.17 -5.87 -1.05
CA THR A 145 -0.92 -6.18 -0.11
C THR A 145 -0.36 -6.40 1.30
N THR A 146 -1.00 -5.81 2.31
CA THR A 146 -0.59 -5.93 3.73
C THR A 146 -1.11 -7.21 4.38
N SER A 147 -2.20 -7.80 3.87
CA SER A 147 -2.72 -9.08 4.34
C SER A 147 -1.88 -10.25 3.81
N THR A 148 -1.32 -11.04 4.72
CA THR A 148 -0.58 -12.28 4.45
C THR A 148 -1.44 -13.39 3.82
N GLU A 149 -2.77 -13.30 3.87
CA GLU A 149 -3.65 -14.40 3.45
C GLU A 149 -3.90 -14.48 1.93
N LYS A 150 -3.70 -13.39 1.18
CA LYS A 150 -4.09 -13.35 -0.25
C LYS A 150 -3.00 -13.72 -1.25
N ARG A 151 -1.77 -14.04 -0.81
CA ARG A 151 -0.70 -14.51 -1.71
C ARG A 151 -0.93 -15.90 -2.30
N LEU A 152 -1.97 -16.64 -1.86
CA LEU A 152 -2.25 -18.02 -2.30
C LEU A 152 -3.47 -18.18 -3.22
N GLN A 153 -4.28 -17.14 -3.44
CA GLN A 153 -5.48 -17.25 -4.31
C GLN A 153 -5.23 -16.76 -5.74
N ILE A 154 -4.46 -15.68 -5.94
CA ILE A 154 -4.22 -15.12 -7.28
C ILE A 154 -3.36 -16.06 -8.15
N THR A 155 -2.45 -16.84 -7.55
CA THR A 155 -1.66 -17.84 -8.30
C THR A 155 -2.43 -19.13 -8.59
N LYS A 156 -3.48 -19.46 -7.83
CA LYS A 156 -4.29 -20.68 -8.05
C LYS A 156 -5.35 -20.51 -9.13
N GLU A 157 -5.91 -19.31 -9.31
CA GLU A 157 -6.93 -19.08 -10.34
C GLU A 157 -6.36 -18.94 -11.76
N LEU A 158 -5.05 -18.68 -11.90
CA LEU A 158 -4.35 -18.69 -13.20
C LEU A 158 -3.70 -20.04 -13.55
N GLN A 159 -3.81 -21.06 -12.68
CA GLN A 159 -3.20 -22.39 -12.89
C GLN A 159 -4.19 -23.49 -13.29
N CYS A 160 -5.47 -23.18 -13.48
CA CYS A 160 -6.48 -24.17 -13.89
C CYS A 160 -6.70 -24.26 -15.40
N CYS A 161 -5.70 -23.92 -16.21
CA CYS A 161 -5.69 -24.22 -17.64
C CYS A 161 -4.28 -24.66 -18.07
N SER A 162 -4.17 -25.92 -18.51
CA SER A 162 -3.05 -26.52 -19.24
C SER A 162 -1.74 -26.82 -18.48
N GLY A 163 -1.51 -28.11 -18.24
CA GLY A 163 -0.16 -28.71 -18.35
C GLY A 163 0.48 -29.18 -17.04
N THR A 164 0.61 -30.51 -16.92
CA THR A 164 1.31 -31.26 -15.87
C THR A 164 2.75 -30.75 -15.66
N LEU A 165 3.10 -30.28 -14.45
CA LEU A 165 4.50 -30.12 -14.04
C LEU A 165 4.69 -30.52 -12.57
N GLN A 166 5.72 -31.35 -12.37
CA GLN A 166 6.09 -32.03 -11.13
C GLN A 166 6.24 -31.10 -9.92
N SER A 167 5.69 -31.55 -8.81
CA SER A 167 5.90 -31.02 -7.47
C SER A 167 7.36 -31.16 -7.02
N ASN A 168 8.09 -30.05 -6.93
CA ASN A 168 9.26 -29.97 -6.04
C ASN A 168 8.88 -29.27 -4.74
N MET A 169 8.83 -30.11 -3.72
CA MET A 169 8.54 -29.86 -2.31
C MET A 169 9.62 -28.96 -1.70
N PHE A 170 9.33 -27.67 -1.47
CA PHE A 170 10.14 -26.83 -0.57
C PHE A 170 9.60 -26.92 0.86
N VAL A 171 10.24 -27.77 1.66
CA VAL A 171 10.06 -27.79 3.12
C VAL A 171 10.76 -26.58 3.72
N ILE A 172 10.00 -25.55 4.11
CA ILE A 172 10.54 -24.49 4.97
C ILE A 172 10.43 -24.99 6.42
N LYS A 173 11.56 -25.45 6.99
CA LYS A 173 11.68 -25.71 8.43
C LYS A 173 11.53 -24.39 9.19
N LYS A 174 10.49 -24.30 10.04
CA LYS A 174 10.34 -23.26 11.06
C LYS A 174 11.45 -23.42 12.11
N THR A 175 12.37 -22.47 12.19
CA THR A 175 13.25 -22.32 13.37
C THR A 175 12.70 -21.18 14.22
N PHE A 176 12.05 -21.52 15.33
CA PHE A 176 11.69 -20.58 16.39
C PHE A 176 12.97 -20.23 17.17
N ILE A 177 13.40 -18.96 17.13
CA ILE A 177 14.34 -18.42 18.11
C ILE A 177 13.48 -17.75 19.19
N SER A 178 13.31 -18.43 20.33
CA SER A 178 12.77 -17.82 21.54
C SER A 178 13.86 -16.98 22.21
N VAL A 179 13.71 -15.66 22.15
CA VAL A 179 14.51 -14.72 22.94
C VAL A 179 14.00 -14.79 24.39
N LEU A 180 14.77 -15.43 25.26
CA LEU A 180 14.56 -15.43 26.71
C LEU A 180 14.94 -14.05 27.28
N LEU A 181 13.94 -13.24 27.62
CA LEU A 181 14.11 -12.06 28.48
C LEU A 181 14.25 -12.51 29.94
N PRO A 182 15.27 -12.06 30.70
CA PRO A 182 15.36 -12.35 32.12
C PRO A 182 14.34 -11.53 32.92
N LYS A 183 13.45 -12.23 33.63
CA LYS A 183 12.52 -11.63 34.60
C LYS A 183 13.29 -11.13 35.83
N ARG A 184 13.29 -9.81 36.04
CA ARG A 184 13.54 -9.20 37.36
C ARG A 184 12.42 -9.60 38.31
N ALA A 185 12.77 -10.12 39.48
CA ALA A 185 11.85 -10.24 40.62
C ALA A 185 12.45 -9.50 41.82
N SER A 186 11.75 -8.46 42.27
CA SER A 186 12.09 -7.66 43.45
C SER A 186 11.49 -8.25 44.73
N LYS A 187 12.32 -8.33 45.78
CA LYS A 187 12.04 -8.21 47.23
C LYS A 187 10.82 -8.92 47.84
N LYS A 188 11.08 -9.71 48.90
CA LYS A 188 10.35 -9.61 50.18
C LYS A 188 11.26 -9.93 51.38
N ARG A 189 11.34 -8.96 52.30
CA ARG A 189 11.87 -9.08 53.67
C ARG A 189 11.02 -10.10 54.45
N LYS A 190 11.64 -10.90 55.33
CA LYS A 190 10.95 -11.48 56.49
C LYS A 190 11.83 -11.30 57.73
N ILE A 191 11.23 -10.59 58.68
CA ILE A 191 11.72 -10.21 60.00
C ILE A 191 11.79 -11.46 60.88
N ARG A 192 12.94 -11.71 61.54
CA ARG A 192 13.03 -12.67 62.66
C ARG A 192 12.78 -11.93 63.97
N ARG A 193 11.80 -12.38 64.73
CA ARG A 193 11.58 -12.03 66.14
C ARG A 193 12.44 -12.94 67.02
N SER A 194 12.97 -12.39 68.11
CA SER A 194 13.64 -13.13 69.19
C SER A 194 12.62 -13.81 70.11
N VAL A 195 12.97 -14.97 70.67
CA VAL A 195 12.56 -15.39 72.03
C VAL A 195 13.76 -16.09 72.69
N ARG A 196 14.02 -15.73 73.95
CA ARG A 196 15.07 -16.21 74.85
C ARG A 196 14.86 -17.66 75.29
N SER A 197 15.96 -18.34 75.57
CA SER A 197 16.21 -19.04 76.84
C SER A 197 17.66 -18.79 77.23
#